data_AF-A0A3D2RTZ6-F1
#
_entry.id   AF-A0A3D2RTZ6-F1
#
_cell.length_a   1.000
_cell.length_b   1.000
_cell.length_c   1.000
_cell.angle_alpha   90.00
_cell.angle_beta   90.00
_cell.angle_gamma   90.00
#
_symmetry.space_group_name_H-M   'P 1'
#
loop_
_entity.id
_entity.type
_entity.pdbx_description
1 polymer ?
#
loop_
_entity_poly.entity_id
_entity_poly.type
_entity_poly.pdbx_seq_one_letter_code
_entity_poly.pdbx_strand_id
1 'polypeptide(L)' 'MNSSFEVSTGQRQLFLDDAGIAEVRNLTRTLHQPQKRGAVVRSSKPHQTIQTVSTPVWDPDEKLFKFWVIGTDESYRISL' A
#
# COMPACT_ATOMS: atom_id res chain seq x y z
N MET A 1 -19.99 -10.66 24.89
CA MET A 1 -20.52 -11.95 24.41
C MET A 1 -19.37 -12.69 23.78
N ASN A 2 -18.95 -13.83 24.34
CA ASN A 2 -17.89 -14.66 23.75
C ASN A 2 -18.52 -15.57 22.68
N SER A 3 -18.22 -15.31 21.42
CA SER A 3 -18.47 -16.25 20.33
C SER A 3 -17.34 -17.28 20.33
N SER A 4 -17.68 -18.57 20.31
CA SER A 4 -16.73 -19.65 20.03
C SER A 4 -16.26 -19.54 18.59
N PHE A 5 -14.94 -19.65 18.36
CA PHE A 5 -14.37 -19.76 17.02
C PHE A 5 -14.69 -21.15 16.46
N GLU A 6 -15.34 -21.22 15.29
CA GLU A 6 -15.73 -22.48 14.64
C GLU A 6 -15.29 -22.48 13.18
N VAL A 7 -14.78 -23.62 12.70
CA VAL A 7 -14.39 -23.83 11.30
C VAL A 7 -15.22 -24.97 10.73
N SER A 8 -16.17 -24.65 9.85
CA SER A 8 -17.04 -25.66 9.25
C SER A 8 -16.26 -26.54 8.28
N THR A 9 -16.49 -27.86 8.37
CA THR A 9 -15.87 -28.84 7.48
C THR A 9 -16.13 -28.49 6.01
N GLY A 10 -15.07 -28.45 5.21
CA GLY A 10 -15.13 -28.15 3.77
C GLY A 10 -14.93 -26.68 3.40
N GLN A 11 -14.87 -25.76 4.36
CA GLN A 11 -14.52 -24.36 4.10
C GLN A 11 -13.01 -24.14 4.12
N ARG A 12 -12.49 -23.43 3.11
CA ARG A 12 -11.08 -23.03 3.04
C ARG A 12 -10.91 -21.68 3.72
N GLN A 13 -9.91 -21.57 4.60
CA GLN A 13 -9.52 -20.30 5.20
C GLN A 13 -8.44 -19.64 4.35
N LEU A 14 -8.65 -18.35 4.03
CA LEU A 14 -7.67 -17.55 3.29
C LEU A 14 -6.50 -17.12 4.18
N PHE A 15 -6.77 -16.93 5.48
CA PHE A 15 -5.80 -16.55 6.49
C PHE A 15 -5.93 -17.47 7.69
N LEU A 16 -4.79 -17.81 8.29
CA LEU A 16 -4.74 -18.48 9.59
C LEU A 16 -4.49 -17.40 10.65
N ASP A 17 -5.45 -17.21 11.55
CA ASP A 17 -5.37 -16.26 12.65
C ASP A 17 -5.14 -16.98 14.00
N ASP A 18 -4.77 -16.20 15.03
CA ASP A 18 -4.41 -16.75 16.34
C ASP A 18 -5.59 -17.38 17.10
N ALA A 19 -6.84 -17.01 16.80
CA ALA A 19 -8.03 -17.56 17.44
C ALA A 19 -8.31 -19.02 17.03
N GLY A 20 -7.84 -19.45 15.86
CA GLY A 20 -7.97 -20.82 15.38
C GLY A 20 -6.83 -21.77 15.77
N ILE A 21 -5.79 -21.25 16.42
CA ILE A 21 -4.60 -22.03 16.77
C ILE A 21 -4.74 -22.54 18.21
N ALA A 22 -5.02 -23.83 18.36
CA ALA A 22 -5.08 -24.47 19.67
C ALA A 22 -3.70 -24.55 20.35
N GLU A 23 -2.63 -24.77 19.57
CA GLU A 23 -1.26 -24.85 20.09
C GLU A 23 -0.20 -24.58 19.01
N VAL A 24 0.95 -24.00 19.40
CA VAL A 24 2.17 -23.89 18.59
C VAL A 24 3.33 -24.55 19.35
N ARG A 25 3.94 -25.60 18.78
CA ARG A 25 5.12 -26.26 19.37
C ARG A 25 6.33 -26.15 18.45
N ASN A 26 7.49 -25.82 19.01
CA ASN A 26 8.79 -25.79 18.32
C ASN A 26 8.83 -24.91 17.05
N LEU A 27 8.04 -23.83 16.99
CA LEU A 27 8.02 -22.88 15.88
C LEU A 27 8.29 -21.45 16.38
N THR A 28 9.04 -20.68 15.59
CA THR A 28 9.25 -19.24 15.81
C THR A 28 8.36 -18.46 14.86
N ARG A 29 7.41 -17.68 15.39
CA ARG A 29 6.55 -16.80 14.60
C ARG A 29 7.33 -15.57 14.16
N THR A 30 7.47 -15.36 12.85
CA THR A 30 8.15 -14.19 12.28
C THR A 30 7.20 -13.46 11.35
N LEU A 31 6.87 -12.21 11.69
CA LEU A 31 6.16 -11.30 10.79
C LEU A 31 7.12 -10.19 10.36
N HIS A 32 7.41 -10.10 9.06
CA HIS A 32 8.21 -9.01 8.52
C HIS A 32 7.35 -7.75 8.47
N GLN A 33 7.72 -6.72 9.25
CA GLN A 33 7.03 -5.45 9.22
C GLN A 33 7.13 -4.83 7.81
N PRO A 34 6.01 -4.63 7.10
CA PRO A 34 6.05 -3.97 5.80
C PRO A 34 6.51 -2.53 6.03
N GLN A 35 7.59 -2.12 5.37
CA GLN A 35 7.95 -0.71 5.33
C GLN A 35 7.05 0.01 4.33
N LYS A 36 6.20 0.91 4.83
CA LYS A 36 5.27 1.71 4.02
C LYS A 36 6.02 2.43 2.89
N ARG A 37 5.62 2.19 1.63
CA ARG A 37 6.21 2.82 0.43
C ARG A 37 5.37 3.97 -0.17
N GLY A 38 4.19 4.26 0.37
CA GLY A 38 3.30 5.34 -0.09
C GLY A 38 2.72 5.11 -1.50
N ALA A 39 2.09 6.14 -2.08
CA ALA A 39 1.72 6.16 -3.49
C ALA A 39 2.98 6.33 -4.35
N VAL A 40 3.22 5.42 -5.29
CA VAL A 40 4.43 5.42 -6.11
C VAL A 40 4.08 5.91 -7.51
N VAL A 41 4.51 7.14 -7.80
CA VAL A 41 4.33 7.79 -9.09
C VAL A 41 5.53 7.45 -9.97
N ARG A 42 5.31 6.74 -11.10
CA ARG A 42 6.38 6.31 -12.02
C ARG A 42 6.13 6.85 -13.42
N SER A 43 7.22 7.13 -14.14
CA SER A 43 7.13 7.51 -15.55
C SER A 43 6.64 6.32 -16.38
N SER A 44 5.90 6.63 -17.44
CA SER A 44 5.55 5.65 -18.48
C SER A 44 6.79 5.15 -19.24
N LYS A 45 7.87 5.94 -19.24
CA LYS A 45 9.17 5.65 -19.85
C LYS A 45 10.14 5.10 -18.79
N PRO A 46 10.54 3.81 -18.85
CA PRO A 46 11.33 3.17 -17.79
C PRO A 46 12.72 3.79 -17.53
N HIS A 47 13.27 4.51 -18.50
CA HIS A 47 14.56 5.20 -18.39
C HIS A 47 14.43 6.60 -17.76
N GLN A 48 13.21 7.07 -17.54
CA GLN A 48 12.93 8.36 -16.92
C GLN A 48 12.43 8.16 -15.51
N THR A 49 12.88 9.01 -14.59
CA THR A 49 12.51 8.95 -13.19
C THR A 49 11.78 10.23 -12.83
N ILE A 50 10.54 10.10 -12.35
CA ILE A 50 9.77 11.22 -11.83
C ILE A 50 10.44 11.66 -10.52
N GLN A 51 10.90 12.90 -10.50
CA GLN A 51 11.46 13.52 -9.29
C GLN A 51 10.60 14.71 -8.92
N THR A 52 10.01 14.67 -7.72
CA THR A 52 9.27 15.79 -7.16
C THR A 52 10.26 16.83 -6.62
N VAL A 53 10.16 18.08 -7.07
CA VAL A 53 11.08 19.18 -6.67
C VAL A 53 10.41 20.27 -5.86
N SER A 54 9.12 20.10 -5.55
CA SER A 54 8.35 21.06 -4.76
C SER A 54 7.45 20.35 -3.75
N THR A 55 7.04 21.09 -2.73
CA THR A 55 5.83 20.74 -1.97
C THR A 55 4.61 20.83 -2.88
N PRO A 56 3.47 20.21 -2.52
CA PRO A 56 2.23 20.48 -3.24
C PRO A 56 1.87 21.97 -3.15
N VAL A 57 1.53 22.59 -4.27
CA VAL A 57 1.12 24.00 -4.39
C VAL A 57 -0.35 24.04 -4.81
N TRP A 58 -1.16 24.83 -4.12
CA TRP A 58 -2.55 25.05 -4.50
C TRP A 58 -2.63 25.90 -5.77
N ASP A 59 -3.30 25.37 -6.80
CA ASP A 59 -3.69 26.11 -7.99
C ASP A 59 -5.14 26.59 -7.81
N PRO A 60 -5.38 27.91 -7.65
CA PRO A 60 -6.72 28.43 -7.40
C PRO A 60 -7.63 28.39 -8.62
N ASP A 61 -7.07 28.39 -9.84
CA ASP A 61 -7.83 28.42 -11.08
C ASP A 61 -8.33 27.00 -11.42
N GLU A 62 -7.45 26.00 -11.30
CA GLU A 62 -7.82 24.60 -11.50
C GLU A 62 -8.44 23.95 -10.24
N LYS A 63 -8.37 24.62 -9.08
CA LYS A 63 -8.83 24.14 -7.77
C LYS A 63 -8.23 22.78 -7.38
N LEU A 64 -6.94 22.61 -7.62
CA LEU A 64 -6.20 21.37 -7.35
C LEU A 64 -4.84 21.67 -6.71
N PHE A 65 -4.35 20.73 -5.91
CA PHE A 65 -2.95 20.73 -5.50
C PHE A 65 -2.09 20.13 -6.61
N LYS A 66 -1.07 20.87 -7.05
CA LYS A 66 -0.11 20.46 -8.08
C LYS A 66 1.27 20.23 -7.48
N PHE A 67 2.05 19.36 -8.13
CA PHE A 67 3.46 19.15 -7.85
C PHE A 67 4.28 19.49 -9.09
N TRP A 68 5.39 20.19 -8.91
CA TRP A 68 6.38 20.32 -9.96
C TRP A 68 7.31 19.12 -9.93
N VAL A 69 7.47 18.50 -11.10
CA VAL A 69 8.34 17.34 -11.28
C VAL A 69 9.36 17.62 -12.38
N ILE A 70 10.54 17.00 -12.26
CA ILE A 70 11.61 17.02 -13.27
C ILE A 70 12.03 15.58 -13.59
N GLY A 71 12.97 15.43 -14.54
CA GLY A 71 13.53 14.13 -14.92
C GLY A 71 12.68 13.36 -15.92
N THR A 72 11.70 14.03 -16.50
CA THR A 72 10.74 13.51 -17.47
C THR A 72 10.28 14.66 -18.36
N ASP A 73 9.92 14.32 -19.59
CA ASP A 73 9.36 15.21 -20.61
C ASP A 73 7.82 15.18 -20.64
N GLU A 74 7.19 14.44 -19.72
CA GLU A 74 5.74 14.28 -19.63
C GLU A 74 5.17 15.04 -18.43
N SER A 75 4.02 15.69 -18.63
CA SER A 75 3.21 16.18 -17.52
C SER A 75 2.38 15.05 -16.93
N TYR A 76 2.43 14.85 -15.62
CA TYR A 76 1.62 13.85 -14.93
C TYR A 76 0.44 14.51 -14.22
N ARG A 77 -0.75 14.00 -14.48
CA ARG A 77 -1.92 14.21 -13.63
C ARG A 77 -2.28 12.89 -13.00
N ILE A 78 -2.30 12.85 -11.68
CA ILE A 78 -2.81 11.70 -10.94
C ILE A 78 -4.12 12.17 -10.31
N SER A 79 -5.21 11.81 -10.96
CA SER A 79 -6.52 11.80 -10.31
C SER A 79 -6.57 10.55 -9.43
N LEU A 80 -6.77 10.75 -8.13
CA LEU A 80 -7.22 9.68 -7.23
C LEU A 80 -8.67 9.31 -7.53
#